data_AF-A0A816HFG1-F1
#
_entry.id   AF-A0A816HFG1-F1
#
_cell.length_a   1.000
_cell.length_b   1.000
_cell.length_c   1.000
_cell.angle_alpha   90.00
_cell.angle_beta   90.00
_cell.angle_gamma   90.00
#
_symmetry.space_group_name_H-M   'P 1'
#
loop_
_entity.id
_entity.type
_entity.pdbx_description
1 polymer ?
#
loop_
_entity_poly.entity_id
_entity_poly.type
_entity_poly.pdbx_seq_one_letter_code
_entity_poly.pdbx_strand_id
1 'polypeptide(L)' 'NNERWELQFKGAGKTPYSRTADGRKVLRSSVREFLCSEAIFYLGIPTTRAGTCVTSDDYVIRDIFYDGNPKRERCT' A
#
# COMPACT_ATOMS: atom_id res chain seq x y z
N ASN A 1 -24.90 -8.04 -13.23
CA ASN A 1 -23.62 -8.64 -13.60
C ASN A 1 -23.05 -9.34 -12.38
N ASN A 2 -23.23 -10.65 -12.26
CA ASN A 2 -22.89 -11.46 -11.08
C ASN A 2 -21.35 -11.60 -10.93
N GLU A 3 -20.66 -10.46 -10.78
CA GLU A 3 -19.21 -10.35 -10.76
C GLU A 3 -18.68 -10.47 -9.34
N ARG A 4 -17.62 -11.25 -9.17
CA ARG A 4 -16.94 -11.43 -7.88
C ARG A 4 -15.77 -10.46 -7.78
N TRP A 5 -15.80 -9.61 -6.77
CA TRP A 5 -14.69 -8.73 -6.42
C TRP A 5 -13.90 -9.30 -5.26
N GLU A 6 -12.56 -9.23 -5.35
CA GLU A 6 -11.68 -9.53 -4.25
C GLU A 6 -11.33 -8.25 -3.49
N LEU A 7 -11.56 -8.25 -2.18
CA LEU A 7 -11.16 -7.16 -1.30
C LEU A 7 -9.81 -7.50 -0.65
N GLN A 8 -8.76 -6.80 -1.03
CA GLN A 8 -7.43 -6.95 -0.43
C GLN A 8 -7.06 -5.72 0.39
N PHE A 9 -6.71 -5.93 1.66
CA PHE A 9 -6.27 -4.86 2.56
C PHE A 9 -4.74 -4.88 2.71
N LYS A 10 -4.05 -4.00 1.99
CA LYS A 10 -2.59 -3.90 2.00
C LYS A 10 -2.13 -3.03 3.17
N GLY A 11 -1.25 -3.56 4.02
CA GLY A 11 -0.83 -2.89 5.27
C GLY A 11 -1.52 -3.40 6.54
N ALA A 12 -2.32 -4.47 6.42
CA ALA A 12 -3.10 -5.08 7.50
C ALA A 12 -2.27 -5.59 8.70
N GLY A 13 -0.94 -5.62 8.59
CA GLY A 13 -0.03 -6.09 9.63
C GLY A 13 0.61 -7.43 9.28
N LYS A 14 1.25 -8.04 10.30
CA LYS A 14 1.97 -9.30 10.12
C LYS A 14 1.02 -10.46 9.81
N THR A 15 1.49 -11.36 8.95
CA THR A 15 0.89 -12.66 8.64
C THR A 15 1.97 -13.74 8.79
N PRO A 16 1.62 -15.04 8.76
CA PRO A 16 2.62 -16.12 8.70
C PRO A 16 3.62 -15.98 7.52
N TYR A 17 3.28 -15.18 6.51
CA TYR A 17 4.10 -14.95 5.32
C TYR A 17 4.95 -13.67 5.38
N SER A 18 4.94 -12.91 6.48
CA SER A 18 5.68 -11.64 6.61
C SER A 18 7.20 -11.78 6.72
N ARG A 19 7.72 -12.99 6.93
CA ARG A 19 9.16 -13.24 7.17
C ARG A 19 9.67 -12.35 8.31
N THR A 20 10.69 -11.54 8.07
CA THR A 20 11.29 -10.61 9.04
C THR A 20 10.68 -9.21 9.02
N ALA A 21 9.74 -8.93 8.10
CA ALA A 21 9.14 -7.60 7.94
C ALA A 21 7.96 -7.35 8.91
N ASP A 22 7.54 -6.10 9.02
CA ASP A 22 6.48 -5.66 9.93
C ASP A 22 5.05 -5.82 9.37
N GLY A 23 4.90 -6.15 8.08
CA GLY A 23 3.60 -6.29 7.43
C GLY A 23 2.82 -4.98 7.27
N ARG A 24 3.48 -3.83 7.45
CA ARG A 24 2.86 -2.50 7.39
C ARG A 24 3.21 -1.77 6.10
N LYS A 25 2.31 -0.88 5.70
CA LYS A 25 2.47 0.02 4.55
C LYS A 25 2.54 1.46 5.05
N VAL A 26 3.15 2.35 4.25
CA VAL A 26 3.32 3.77 4.58
C VAL A 26 2.52 4.64 3.61
N LEU A 27 2.17 5.85 4.03
CA LEU A 27 1.30 6.74 3.25
C LEU A 27 1.81 7.00 1.84
N ARG A 28 3.11 7.24 1.66
CA ARG A 28 3.68 7.48 0.33
C ARG A 28 3.47 6.31 -0.64
N SER A 29 3.56 5.07 -0.17
CA SER A 29 3.42 3.91 -1.04
C SER A 29 1.95 3.61 -1.32
N SER A 30 1.06 3.89 -0.36
CA SER A 30 -0.38 3.78 -0.55
C SER A 30 -0.93 4.81 -1.53
N VAL A 31 -0.52 6.07 -1.43
CA VAL A 31 -0.91 7.12 -2.38
C VAL A 31 -0.41 6.81 -3.79
N ARG A 32 0.86 6.40 -3.94
CA ARG A 32 1.40 6.03 -5.25
C ARG A 32 0.65 4.87 -5.90
N GLU A 33 0.39 3.82 -5.13
CA GLU A 33 -0.33 2.66 -5.66
C GLU A 33 -1.76 3.03 -6.05
N PHE A 34 -2.47 3.77 -5.19
CA PHE A 34 -3.84 4.24 -5.49
C PHE A 34 -3.89 5.02 -6.80
N LEU A 35 -3.04 6.05 -6.93
CA LEU A 35 -3.01 6.90 -8.11
C LEU A 35 -2.62 6.13 -9.37
N CYS A 36 -1.59 5.28 -9.31
CA CYS A 36 -1.17 4.49 -10.46
C CYS A 36 -2.21 3.46 -10.89
N SER A 37 -2.83 2.73 -9.95
CA SER A 37 -3.88 1.76 -10.23
C SER A 37 -5.04 2.38 -10.98
N GLU A 38 -5.57 3.50 -10.48
CA GLU A 38 -6.71 4.16 -11.11
C GLU A 38 -6.32 4.85 -12.42
N ALA A 39 -5.16 5.50 -12.49
CA ALA A 39 -4.68 6.10 -13.74
C ALA A 39 -4.52 5.07 -14.86
N ILE A 40 -3.90 3.92 -14.57
CA ILE A 40 -3.71 2.83 -15.55
C ILE A 40 -5.07 2.25 -15.99
N PHE A 41 -6.01 2.10 -15.06
CA PHE A 41 -7.37 1.67 -15.39
C PHE A 41 -8.03 2.65 -16.37
N TYR A 42 -7.92 3.96 -16.13
CA TYR A 42 -8.46 4.99 -17.03
C TYR A 42 -7.68 5.15 -18.34
N LEU A 43 -6.47 4.59 -18.45
CA LEU A 43 -5.76 4.43 -19.73
C LEU A 43 -6.25 3.21 -20.54
N GLY A 44 -7.24 2.45 -20.03
CA GLY A 44 -7.77 1.26 -20.71
C GLY A 44 -6.90 0.02 -20.58
N ILE A 45 -5.92 0.04 -19.67
CA ILE A 45 -4.99 -1.07 -19.45
C ILE A 45 -5.50 -1.90 -18.26
N PRO A 46 -5.64 -3.24 -18.40
CA PRO A 46 -6.05 -4.10 -17.29
C PRO A 46 -5.10 -3.99 -16.10
N THR A 47 -5.66 -3.65 -14.93
CA THR A 47 -4.90 -3.48 -13.67
C THR A 47 -5.81 -3.69 -12.46
N THR A 48 -5.22 -3.92 -11.29
CA THR A 48 -5.94 -3.93 -10.01
C THR A 48 -6.50 -2.55 -9.69
N ARG A 49 -7.69 -2.50 -9.07
CA ARG A 49 -8.35 -1.26 -8.65
C ARG A 49 -8.01 -0.90 -7.21
N ALA A 50 -8.03 0.39 -6.89
CA ALA A 50 -7.79 0.90 -5.55
C ALA A 50 -9.02 1.66 -5.03
N GLY A 51 -9.64 1.14 -3.96
CA GLY A 51 -10.89 1.70 -3.43
C GLY A 51 -10.71 2.84 -2.43
N THR A 52 -9.78 2.69 -1.47
CA THR A 52 -9.55 3.70 -0.42
C THR A 52 -8.12 3.68 0.09
N CYS A 53 -7.69 4.78 0.69
CA CYS A 53 -6.42 4.93 1.39
C CYS A 53 -6.68 5.54 2.76
N VAL A 54 -6.39 4.79 3.82
CA VAL A 54 -6.56 5.21 5.22
C VAL A 54 -5.18 5.41 5.83
N THR A 55 -5.02 6.37 6.74
CA THR A 55 -3.76 6.56 7.50
C THR A 55 -4.02 6.43 9.00
N SER A 56 -2.98 6.19 9.78
CA SER A 56 -3.05 6.13 11.23
C SER A 56 -1.93 6.92 11.89
N ASP A 57 -2.01 7.08 13.21
CA ASP A 57 -0.94 7.63 14.06
C ASP A 57 0.11 6.59 14.45
N ASP A 58 0.09 5.39 13.85
CA ASP A 58 1.19 4.43 13.96
C ASP A 58 2.33 4.83 13.03
N TYR A 59 3.56 4.49 13.43
CA TYR A 59 4.76 4.81 12.66
C TYR A 59 5.62 3.58 12.42
N VAL A 60 6.22 3.50 11.23
CA VAL A 60 7.24 2.51 10.87
C VAL A 60 8.50 3.19 10.37
N ILE A 61 9.63 2.51 10.54
CA ILE A 61 10.92 3.00 10.05
C ILE A 61 11.11 2.51 8.62
N ARG A 62 11.39 3.43 7.71
CA ARG A 62 11.69 3.13 6.30
C ARG A 62 12.78 4.06 5.80
N ASP A 63 13.63 3.51 4.97
CA ASP A 63 14.48 4.32 4.11
C ASP A 63 13.68 4.71 2.86
N ILE A 64 13.52 6.01 2.65
CA ILE A 64 12.68 6.55 1.57
C ILE A 64 13.42 6.44 0.23
N PHE A 65 14.72 6.70 0.25
CA PHE A 65 15.56 6.79 -0.95
C PHE A 65 16.59 5.66 -1.05
N TYR A 66 16.61 4.74 -0.08
CA TYR A 66 17.58 3.65 0.01
C TYR A 66 19.02 4.17 0.10
N ASP A 67 19.20 5.32 0.77
CA ASP A 67 20.47 6.03 0.90
C ASP A 67 21.14 5.82 2.28
N GLY A 68 20.58 4.96 3.12
CA GLY A 68 21.04 4.71 4.48
C GLY A 68 20.48 5.66 5.54
N ASN A 69 19.56 6.58 5.19
CA ASN A 69 18.96 7.55 6.12
C ASN A 69 17.48 7.24 6.39
N PRO A 70 17.18 6.22 7.21
CA PRO A 70 15.81 5.84 7.50
C PRO A 70 15.07 6.91 8.31
N LYS A 71 13.78 7.09 7.99
CA LYS A 71 12.88 8.03 8.66
C LYS A 71 11.65 7.30 9.20
N ARG A 72 11.04 7.89 10.23
CA ARG A 72 9.72 7.45 10.71
C ARG A 72 8.65 7.96 9.74
N GLU A 73 7.82 7.05 9.26
CA GLU A 73 6.70 7.36 8.36
C GLU A 73 5.39 6.87 8.98
N ARG A 74 4.30 7.61 8.76
CA ARG A 74 2.96 7.17 9.18
C ARG A 74 2.52 5.93 8.40
N CYS A 75 1.89 5.02 9.13
CA CYS A 75 1.25 3.84 8.57
C CYS A 75 -0.01 4.21 7.77
N THR A 76 -0.39 3.28 6.90
CA THR A 76 -1.66 3.20 6.19
C THR A 76 -2.18 1.78 6.17
#